data_AF-A0A535A9H0-F1
#
_entry.id   AF-A0A535A9H0-F1
#
_cell.length_a   1.000
_cell.length_b   1.000
_cell.length_c   1.000
_cell.angle_alpha   90.00
_cell.angle_beta   90.00
_cell.angle_gamma   90.00
#
_symmetry.space_group_name_H-M   'P 1'
#
loop_
_entity.id
_entity.type
_entity.pdbx_description
1 polymer ?
#
loop_
_entity_poly.entity_id
_entity_poly.type
_entity_poly.pdbx_seq_one_letter_code
_entity_poly.pdbx_strand_id
1 'polypeptide(L)'
;MSTPHRAAWLTLGIGLLLMLAVQLSGHRAPAALYDGVVIEDPYRYLQPPPGAAGNPSSATASAQVESGSVGQLYTATTEVPPQAQVIAEPGALMLPAGATSVTLSVTPAASTALPTSGRLAGNAYRISVTDQTGAAVTIRPGSLVTLVLRADRPPGSGTIAQFVGGAWETLPSDIGGLPDLFSTNMTSFGDFGVVDAAPAASASAGATAAPSSAPSTGGESQPPWILIILIAVAAAVVGWVWGDAWDSQRRK
;
A
#
# COMPACT_ATOMS: atom_id res chain seq x y z
N MET A 1 -53.28 9.62 39.08
CA MET A 1 -52.87 8.33 38.51
C MET A 1 -53.25 8.35 37.03
N SER A 2 -52.37 8.84 36.16
CA SER A 2 -52.71 9.13 34.75
C SER A 2 -51.53 8.78 33.82
N THR A 3 -51.68 7.64 33.14
CA THR A 3 -51.24 7.30 31.77
C THR A 3 -49.75 7.35 31.40
N PRO A 4 -48.96 6.30 31.74
CA PRO A 4 -47.64 6.04 31.13
C PRO A 4 -47.73 5.67 29.63
N HIS A 5 -48.90 5.22 29.16
CA HIS A 5 -49.08 4.77 27.78
C HIS A 5 -48.93 5.88 26.73
N ARG A 6 -49.33 7.12 27.05
CA ARG A 6 -49.27 8.24 26.08
C ARG A 6 -47.84 8.65 25.75
N ALA A 7 -46.94 8.58 26.73
CA ALA A 7 -45.52 8.88 26.55
C ALA A 7 -44.80 7.79 25.71
N ALA A 8 -45.20 6.53 25.87
CA ALA A 8 -44.65 5.42 25.07
C ALA A 8 -45.05 5.50 23.59
N TRP A 9 -46.28 5.89 23.28
CA TRP A 9 -46.73 6.07 21.89
C TRP A 9 -46.08 7.28 21.21
N LEU A 10 -45.83 8.36 21.96
CA LEU A 10 -45.13 9.54 21.44
C LEU A 10 -43.67 9.25 21.09
N THR A 11 -42.97 8.46 21.91
CA THR A 11 -41.58 8.08 21.65
C THR A 11 -41.46 7.14 20.44
N LEU A 12 -42.36 6.18 20.30
CA LEU A 12 -42.45 5.34 19.09
C LEU A 12 -42.74 6.15 17.82
N GLY A 13 -43.68 7.11 17.91
CA GLY A 13 -44.03 7.98 16.78
C GLY A 13 -42.85 8.82 16.30
N ILE A 14 -42.08 9.41 17.23
CA ILE A 14 -40.89 10.19 16.90
C ILE A 14 -39.78 9.31 16.32
N GLY A 15 -39.55 8.12 16.89
CA GLY A 15 -38.56 7.18 16.36
C GLY A 15 -38.85 6.74 14.93
N LEU A 16 -40.12 6.47 14.61
CA LEU A 16 -40.54 6.09 13.26
C LEU A 16 -40.40 7.26 12.28
N LEU A 17 -40.75 8.48 12.70
CA LEU A 17 -40.59 9.69 11.88
C LEU A 17 -39.12 9.99 11.55
N LEU A 18 -38.22 9.79 12.52
CA LEU A 18 -36.79 9.93 12.31
C LEU A 18 -36.24 8.86 11.37
N MET A 19 -36.67 7.59 11.52
CA MET A 19 -36.28 6.53 10.58
C MET A 19 -36.79 6.80 9.16
N LEU A 20 -38.03 7.30 9.02
CA LEU A 20 -38.59 7.63 7.72
C LEU A 20 -37.85 8.82 7.07
N ALA A 21 -37.49 9.84 7.86
CA ALA A 21 -36.70 10.97 7.40
C ALA A 21 -35.30 10.53 6.92
N VAL A 22 -34.64 9.64 7.65
CA VAL A 22 -33.34 9.08 7.25
C VAL A 22 -33.46 8.27 5.95
N GLN A 23 -34.49 7.42 5.81
CA GLN A 23 -34.68 6.61 4.60
C GLN A 23 -35.02 7.46 3.36
N LEU A 24 -35.80 8.53 3.54
CA LEU A 24 -36.14 9.48 2.47
C LEU A 24 -34.94 10.36 2.07
N SER A 25 -34.01 10.63 2.99
CA SER A 25 -32.78 11.37 2.71
C SER A 25 -31.66 10.51 2.12
N GLY A 26 -31.68 9.18 2.32
CA GLY A 26 -30.61 8.26 1.92
C GLY A 26 -30.52 7.94 0.41
N HIS A 27 -31.49 8.34 -0.42
CA HIS A 27 -31.59 7.91 -1.83
C HIS A 27 -31.39 9.03 -2.87
N ARG A 28 -30.76 10.17 -2.52
CA ARG A 28 -30.62 11.31 -3.45
C ARG A 28 -29.19 11.81 -3.69
N ALA A 29 -28.18 11.05 -3.32
CA ALA A 29 -26.91 11.14 -4.00
C ALA A 29 -26.89 10.03 -5.05
N PRO A 30 -26.86 10.30 -6.37
CA PRO A 30 -26.31 9.30 -7.26
C PRO A 30 -24.95 8.94 -6.67
N ALA A 31 -24.71 7.66 -6.40
CA ALA A 31 -23.35 7.22 -6.19
C ALA A 31 -22.58 7.78 -7.40
N ALA A 32 -21.66 8.70 -7.17
CA ALA A 32 -20.83 9.19 -8.24
C ALA A 32 -20.07 7.95 -8.71
N LEU A 33 -20.55 7.33 -9.79
CA LEU A 33 -19.72 6.45 -10.58
C LEU A 33 -18.66 7.37 -11.15
N TYR A 34 -17.58 7.52 -10.38
CA TYR A 34 -16.32 7.96 -10.94
C TYR A 34 -15.97 6.91 -11.99
N ASP A 35 -16.28 7.22 -13.24
CA ASP A 35 -15.64 6.60 -14.42
C ASP A 35 -14.19 7.10 -14.46
N GLY A 36 -13.47 6.78 -13.38
CA GLY A 36 -12.18 7.34 -13.03
C GLY A 36 -11.12 6.62 -13.82
N VAL A 37 -10.82 7.12 -15.03
CA VAL A 37 -9.56 6.81 -15.68
C VAL A 37 -8.46 7.31 -14.76
N VAL A 38 -7.76 6.39 -14.10
CA VAL A 38 -6.57 6.73 -13.32
C VAL A 38 -5.51 7.13 -14.34
N ILE A 39 -5.11 8.40 -14.31
CA ILE A 39 -3.99 8.86 -15.13
C ILE A 39 -2.73 8.39 -14.41
N GLU A 40 -2.03 7.46 -15.05
CA GLU A 40 -0.74 6.95 -14.58
C GLU A 40 0.37 7.51 -15.45
N ASP A 41 1.40 8.07 -14.82
CA ASP A 41 2.67 8.37 -15.44
C ASP A 41 3.26 7.10 -16.06
N PRO A 42 3.93 7.22 -17.22
CA PRO A 42 4.68 6.11 -17.79
C PRO A 42 5.74 5.59 -16.82
N TYR A 43 5.93 4.27 -16.80
CA TYR A 43 7.00 3.65 -16.04
C TYR A 43 8.38 4.17 -16.48
N ARG A 44 9.18 4.63 -15.53
CA ARG A 44 10.56 5.10 -15.71
C ARG A 44 11.54 4.01 -15.32
N TYR A 45 12.41 3.64 -16.23
CA TYR A 45 13.40 2.58 -16.05
C TYR A 45 14.75 3.16 -15.68
N LEU A 46 15.45 2.50 -14.74
CA LEU A 46 16.85 2.81 -14.46
C LEU A 46 17.72 2.48 -15.69
N GLN A 47 17.39 1.40 -16.39
CA GLN A 47 18.01 0.97 -17.64
C GLN A 47 16.91 0.83 -18.71
N PRO A 48 16.56 1.93 -19.41
CA PRO A 48 15.40 1.94 -20.29
C PRO A 48 15.61 1.09 -21.55
N PRO A 49 14.65 0.22 -21.90
CA PRO A 49 14.60 -0.35 -23.24
C PRO A 49 14.34 0.76 -24.29
N PRO A 50 14.62 0.50 -25.59
CA PRO A 50 14.40 1.49 -26.64
C PRO A 50 12.98 2.06 -26.62
N GLY A 51 12.87 3.39 -26.53
CA GLY A 51 11.59 4.11 -26.53
C GLY A 51 10.90 4.21 -25.16
N ALA A 52 11.44 3.61 -24.09
CA ALA A 52 10.90 3.76 -22.75
C ALA A 52 11.46 4.98 -22.01
N ALA A 53 10.67 5.51 -21.07
CA ALA A 53 11.11 6.60 -20.21
C ALA A 53 12.22 6.13 -19.25
N GLY A 54 13.25 6.96 -19.06
CA GLY A 54 14.33 6.70 -18.13
C GLY A 54 14.25 7.55 -16.86
N ASN A 55 15.30 7.42 -16.03
CA ASN A 55 15.54 8.24 -14.84
C ASN A 55 14.41 8.14 -13.79
N PRO A 56 14.19 6.95 -13.19
CA PRO A 56 13.30 6.81 -12.05
C PRO A 56 13.80 7.68 -10.90
N SER A 57 12.87 8.28 -10.18
CA SER A 57 13.17 9.09 -9.02
C SER A 57 13.61 8.25 -7.81
N SER A 58 14.31 8.90 -6.89
CA SER A 58 14.64 8.38 -5.56
C SER A 58 13.87 9.18 -4.51
N ALA A 59 13.75 8.64 -3.31
CA ALA A 59 13.06 9.30 -2.21
C ALA A 59 13.78 9.09 -0.89
N THR A 60 13.69 10.09 -0.01
CA THR A 60 14.19 10.01 1.36
C THR A 60 13.18 10.63 2.32
N ALA A 61 13.19 10.15 3.56
CA ALA A 61 12.45 10.76 4.67
C ALA A 61 13.26 10.60 5.95
N SER A 62 13.26 11.64 6.79
CA SER A 62 13.96 11.62 8.07
C SER A 62 12.99 11.91 9.21
N ALA A 63 13.21 11.27 10.34
CA ALA A 63 12.48 11.51 11.57
C ALA A 63 13.42 11.64 12.76
N GLN A 64 13.04 12.49 13.72
CA GLN A 64 13.72 12.57 15.00
C GLN A 64 13.31 11.41 15.90
N VAL A 65 14.21 10.99 16.78
CA VAL A 65 13.92 10.00 17.81
C VAL A 65 13.32 10.73 19.01
N GLU A 66 12.08 10.38 19.34
CA GLU A 66 11.34 10.93 20.47
C GLU A 66 11.05 9.79 21.46
N SER A 67 11.47 9.97 22.71
CA SER A 67 11.30 8.98 23.78
C SER A 67 11.81 7.57 23.41
N GLY A 68 12.90 7.48 22.65
CA GLY A 68 13.51 6.21 22.24
C GLY A 68 12.80 5.49 21.08
N SER A 69 11.90 6.20 20.38
CA SER A 69 11.17 5.66 19.22
C SER A 69 11.10 6.71 18.11
N VAL A 70 10.73 6.28 16.91
CA VAL A 70 10.37 7.20 15.82
C VAL A 70 8.88 7.06 15.55
N GLY A 71 8.26 8.18 15.17
CA GLY A 71 6.89 8.17 14.64
C GLY A 71 6.80 7.43 13.31
N GLN A 72 5.64 7.50 12.67
CA GLN A 72 5.46 6.89 11.34
C GLN A 72 6.45 7.53 10.36
N LEU A 73 7.15 6.68 9.60
CA LEU A 73 8.08 7.12 8.57
C LEU A 73 7.57 6.67 7.22
N TYR A 74 7.48 7.63 6.30
CA TYR A 74 6.89 7.44 4.99
C TYR A 74 7.77 8.07 3.93
N THR A 75 8.03 7.34 2.85
CA THR A 75 8.64 7.94 1.65
C THR A 75 8.18 7.22 0.40
N ALA A 76 8.14 7.93 -0.73
CA ALA A 76 7.71 7.39 -2.01
C ALA A 76 8.42 8.11 -3.16
N THR A 77 8.66 7.39 -4.25
CA THR A 77 9.15 8.01 -5.49
C THR A 77 8.09 8.96 -6.07
N THR A 78 8.50 9.87 -6.95
CA THR A 78 7.68 11.02 -7.36
C THR A 78 6.78 10.75 -8.58
N GLU A 79 6.90 9.60 -9.23
CA GLU A 79 5.98 9.20 -10.30
C GLU A 79 4.56 9.01 -9.74
N VAL A 80 3.54 9.12 -10.60
CA VAL A 80 2.14 8.93 -10.21
C VAL A 80 1.54 7.71 -10.92
N PRO A 81 1.12 6.64 -10.22
CA PRO A 81 1.45 6.34 -8.84
C PRO A 81 2.96 6.08 -8.66
N PRO A 82 3.47 6.16 -7.41
CA PRO A 82 4.87 5.90 -7.12
C PRO A 82 5.31 4.52 -7.59
N GLN A 83 6.53 4.43 -8.11
CA GLN A 83 7.14 3.16 -8.46
C GLN A 83 7.65 2.38 -7.24
N ALA A 84 8.02 3.08 -6.18
CA ALA A 84 8.34 2.48 -4.90
C ALA A 84 7.88 3.39 -3.75
N GLN A 85 7.32 2.78 -2.71
CA GLN A 85 6.79 3.45 -1.54
C GLN A 85 7.03 2.57 -0.31
N VAL A 86 7.47 3.19 0.78
CA VAL A 86 7.75 2.51 2.04
C VAL A 86 7.05 3.23 3.18
N ILE A 87 6.39 2.45 4.04
CA ILE A 87 5.66 2.90 5.22
C ILE A 87 6.14 2.08 6.41
N ALA A 88 6.83 2.72 7.36
CA ALA A 88 7.17 2.12 8.64
C ALA A 88 6.25 2.66 9.72
N GLU A 89 5.49 1.77 10.37
CA GLU A 89 4.61 2.16 11.46
C GLU A 89 5.40 2.67 12.69
N PRO A 90 4.79 3.49 13.56
CA PRO A 90 5.43 3.94 14.79
C PRO A 90 6.02 2.78 15.60
N GLY A 91 7.28 2.90 16.00
CA GLY A 91 7.98 1.87 16.78
C GLY A 91 8.40 0.61 16.00
N ALA A 92 8.19 0.56 14.67
CA ALA A 92 8.57 -0.59 13.84
C ALA A 92 10.08 -0.76 13.66
N LEU A 93 10.88 0.23 14.04
CA LEU A 93 12.33 0.22 13.89
C LEU A 93 13.04 -0.08 15.23
N MET A 94 14.11 -0.86 15.15
CA MET A 94 15.08 -1.05 16.23
C MET A 94 16.23 -0.07 16.06
N LEU A 95 16.22 0.96 16.91
CA LEU A 95 17.19 2.05 16.88
C LEU A 95 18.50 1.65 17.55
N PRO A 96 19.65 1.99 16.95
CA PRO A 96 20.94 1.94 17.64
C PRO A 96 20.93 2.77 18.93
N ALA A 97 21.73 2.36 19.92
CA ALA A 97 21.86 3.11 21.16
C ALA A 97 22.41 4.52 20.88
N GLY A 98 21.73 5.55 21.38
CA GLY A 98 22.11 6.95 21.16
C GLY A 98 21.69 7.51 19.80
N ALA A 99 20.87 6.79 19.01
CA ALA A 99 20.25 7.36 17.82
C ALA A 99 19.37 8.56 18.20
N THR A 100 19.56 9.68 17.52
CA THR A 100 18.79 10.92 17.69
C THR A 100 17.90 11.21 16.48
N SER A 101 18.25 10.65 15.32
CA SER A 101 17.42 10.71 14.12
C SER A 101 17.67 9.50 13.22
N VAL A 102 16.71 9.19 12.36
CA VAL A 102 16.85 8.18 11.31
C VAL A 102 16.52 8.77 9.96
N THR A 103 17.06 8.17 8.90
CA THR A 103 16.77 8.48 7.50
C THR A 103 16.44 7.19 6.77
N LEU A 104 15.22 7.11 6.23
CA LEU A 104 14.79 6.10 5.27
C LEU A 104 15.10 6.58 3.86
N SER A 105 15.64 5.70 3.04
CA SER A 105 15.90 5.95 1.62
C SER A 105 15.34 4.84 0.74
N VAL A 106 14.84 5.27 -0.42
CA VAL A 106 14.40 4.45 -1.55
C VAL A 106 15.22 4.92 -2.76
N THR A 107 16.05 4.06 -3.32
CA THR A 107 16.91 4.41 -4.46
C THR A 107 16.83 3.33 -5.54
N PRO A 108 16.62 3.67 -6.82
CA PRO A 108 16.71 2.70 -7.90
C PRO A 108 18.07 2.00 -7.87
N ALA A 109 18.07 0.68 -7.96
CA ALA A 109 19.26 -0.16 -7.91
C ALA A 109 19.42 -0.93 -9.22
N ALA A 110 20.64 -1.01 -9.72
CA ALA A 110 20.96 -1.88 -10.85
C ALA A 110 20.90 -3.33 -10.37
N SER A 111 20.11 -4.16 -11.05
CA SER A 111 20.11 -5.60 -10.82
C SER A 111 21.03 -6.27 -11.83
N THR A 112 22.09 -6.92 -11.35
CA THR A 112 23.01 -7.72 -12.20
C THR A 112 22.59 -9.18 -12.28
N ALA A 113 21.78 -9.65 -11.32
CA ALA A 113 21.32 -11.03 -11.24
C ALA A 113 19.84 -11.12 -11.63
N LEU A 114 19.54 -11.97 -12.61
CA LEU A 114 18.18 -12.26 -13.00
C LEU A 114 17.53 -13.25 -12.01
N PRO A 115 16.21 -13.16 -11.79
CA PRO A 115 15.48 -14.19 -11.05
C PRO A 115 15.69 -15.58 -11.69
N THR A 116 15.74 -16.64 -10.87
CA THR A 116 15.94 -18.03 -11.33
C THR A 116 14.89 -18.47 -12.36
N SER A 117 13.68 -17.93 -12.24
CA SER A 117 12.60 -18.11 -13.21
C SER A 117 11.93 -16.78 -13.50
N GLY A 118 11.66 -16.50 -14.77
CA GLY A 118 10.90 -15.33 -15.20
C GLY A 118 11.75 -14.07 -15.38
N ARG A 119 11.20 -12.89 -15.03
CA ARG A 119 11.89 -11.60 -15.18
C ARG A 119 11.66 -10.69 -13.98
N LEU A 120 12.54 -9.72 -13.81
CA LEU A 120 12.23 -8.52 -13.03
C LEU A 120 11.24 -7.67 -13.83
N ALA A 121 10.05 -7.45 -13.28
CA ALA A 121 8.98 -6.67 -13.88
C ALA A 121 9.12 -5.19 -13.48
N GLY A 122 10.16 -4.54 -13.98
CA GLY A 122 10.50 -3.15 -13.64
C GLY A 122 11.89 -3.01 -13.03
N ASN A 123 12.07 -1.96 -12.22
CA ASN A 123 13.33 -1.69 -11.52
C ASN A 123 13.44 -2.46 -10.21
N ALA A 124 14.67 -2.69 -9.77
CA ALA A 124 14.96 -2.96 -8.37
C ALA A 124 15.12 -1.63 -7.61
N TYR A 125 14.81 -1.64 -6.32
CA TYR A 125 14.99 -0.51 -5.41
C TYR A 125 15.75 -0.96 -4.16
N ARG A 126 16.83 -0.24 -3.84
CA ARG A 126 17.51 -0.31 -2.55
C ARG A 126 16.68 0.46 -1.53
N ILE A 127 16.21 -0.25 -0.52
CA ILE A 127 15.58 0.30 0.67
C ILE A 127 16.58 0.22 1.81
N SER A 128 16.83 1.34 2.49
CA SER A 128 17.69 1.36 3.67
C SER A 128 17.23 2.37 4.70
N VAL A 129 17.52 2.09 5.97
CA VAL A 129 17.36 3.06 7.05
C VAL A 129 18.66 3.16 7.83
N THR A 130 19.13 4.38 8.03
CA THR A 130 20.33 4.67 8.80
C THR A 130 20.07 5.71 9.88
N ASP A 131 20.83 5.70 10.97
CA ASP A 131 20.81 6.77 11.96
C ASP A 131 21.65 7.99 11.51
N GLN A 132 21.75 9.02 12.38
CA GLN A 132 22.53 10.24 12.10
C GLN A 132 24.03 10.00 11.88
N THR A 133 24.56 8.87 12.33
CA THR A 133 25.97 8.49 12.17
C THR A 133 26.20 7.60 10.94
N GLY A 134 25.13 7.22 10.25
CA GLY A 134 25.16 6.26 9.14
C GLY A 134 25.10 4.80 9.59
N ALA A 135 24.87 4.51 10.87
CA ALA A 135 24.70 3.14 11.34
C ALA A 135 23.37 2.57 10.85
N ALA A 136 23.39 1.30 10.43
CA ALA A 136 22.19 0.64 9.92
C ALA A 136 21.14 0.46 11.03
N VAL A 137 19.90 0.82 10.70
CA VAL A 137 18.71 0.58 11.52
C VAL A 137 18.03 -0.68 11.00
N THR A 138 17.49 -1.50 11.91
CA THR A 138 16.83 -2.75 11.56
C THR A 138 15.33 -2.70 11.86
N ILE A 139 14.57 -3.59 11.25
CA ILE A 139 13.14 -3.74 11.51
C ILE A 139 12.98 -4.55 12.81
N ARG A 140 12.11 -4.07 13.70
CA ARG A 140 11.73 -4.81 14.90
C ARG A 140 10.96 -6.08 14.51
N PRO A 141 11.32 -7.27 15.01
CA PRO A 141 10.59 -8.50 14.71
C PRO A 141 9.10 -8.38 15.01
N GLY A 142 8.26 -8.81 14.07
CA GLY A 142 6.80 -8.76 14.18
C GLY A 142 6.17 -7.37 13.99
N SER A 143 6.96 -6.34 13.67
CA SER A 143 6.44 -5.01 13.33
C SER A 143 6.08 -4.89 11.85
N LEU A 144 5.26 -3.90 11.52
CA LEU A 144 4.79 -3.65 10.16
C LEU A 144 5.63 -2.57 9.49
N VAL A 145 6.34 -2.98 8.44
CA VAL A 145 6.97 -2.07 7.48
C VAL A 145 6.51 -2.49 6.09
N THR A 146 5.57 -1.73 5.54
CA THR A 146 4.95 -2.02 4.25
C THR A 146 5.82 -1.47 3.13
N LEU A 147 6.11 -2.31 2.15
CA LEU A 147 6.70 -1.93 0.87
C LEU A 147 5.63 -2.08 -0.20
N VAL A 148 5.45 -1.03 -1.00
CA VAL A 148 4.64 -1.08 -2.23
C VAL A 148 5.56 -0.83 -3.42
N LEU A 149 5.50 -1.70 -4.42
CA LEU A 149 6.25 -1.59 -5.66
C LEU A 149 5.31 -1.63 -6.85
N ARG A 150 5.60 -0.81 -7.85
CA ARG A 150 4.93 -0.84 -9.15
C ARG A 150 5.73 -1.67 -10.14
N ALA A 151 5.02 -2.53 -10.86
CA ALA A 151 5.54 -3.25 -12.01
C ALA A 151 5.52 -2.39 -13.28
N ASP A 152 6.31 -2.77 -14.29
CA ASP A 152 6.34 -2.09 -15.59
C ASP A 152 5.04 -2.23 -16.40
N ARG A 153 4.27 -3.27 -16.09
CA ARG A 153 2.94 -3.59 -16.62
C ARG A 153 2.27 -4.58 -15.65
N PRO A 154 0.93 -4.70 -15.65
CA PRO A 154 0.24 -5.71 -14.84
C PRO A 154 0.75 -7.12 -15.18
N PRO A 155 1.42 -7.81 -14.25
CA PRO A 155 1.91 -9.14 -14.51
C PRO A 155 0.82 -10.18 -14.26
N GLY A 156 0.85 -11.28 -15.01
CA GLY A 156 -0.10 -12.39 -14.79
C GLY A 156 0.07 -13.07 -13.43
N SER A 157 1.26 -12.99 -12.83
CA SER A 157 1.62 -13.60 -11.54
C SER A 157 2.86 -12.90 -10.95
N GLY A 158 2.72 -11.61 -10.65
CA GLY A 158 3.79 -10.81 -10.03
C GLY A 158 3.86 -11.02 -8.52
N THR A 159 5.07 -11.03 -7.98
CA THR A 159 5.32 -11.03 -6.53
C THR A 159 6.52 -10.13 -6.23
N ILE A 160 6.53 -9.50 -5.07
CA ILE A 160 7.73 -8.82 -4.59
C ILE A 160 8.75 -9.88 -4.18
N ALA A 161 10.02 -9.66 -4.53
CA ALA A 161 11.15 -10.46 -4.09
C ALA A 161 12.24 -9.56 -3.50
N GLN A 162 13.01 -10.12 -2.58
CA GLN A 162 14.21 -9.51 -2.02
C GLN A 162 15.45 -10.17 -2.61
N PHE A 163 16.50 -9.39 -2.89
CA PHE A 163 17.78 -9.93 -3.31
C PHE A 163 18.65 -10.29 -2.08
N VAL A 164 18.88 -11.59 -1.88
CA VAL A 164 19.64 -12.14 -0.75
C VAL A 164 20.66 -13.15 -1.27
N GLY A 165 21.91 -13.04 -0.84
CA GLY A 165 22.94 -14.04 -1.13
C GLY A 165 23.20 -14.30 -2.62
N GLY A 166 22.88 -13.35 -3.51
CA GLY A 166 23.04 -13.51 -4.96
C GLY A 166 21.79 -14.02 -5.70
N ALA A 167 20.68 -14.25 -5.00
CA ALA A 167 19.42 -14.74 -5.57
C ALA A 167 18.24 -13.87 -5.16
N TRP A 168 17.17 -13.92 -5.95
CA TRP A 168 15.89 -13.28 -5.64
C TRP A 168 15.00 -14.26 -4.88
N GLU A 169 14.66 -13.92 -3.64
CA GLU A 169 13.75 -14.68 -2.77
C GLU A 169 12.37 -14.01 -2.74
N THR A 170 11.34 -14.73 -3.16
CA THR A 170 9.97 -14.20 -3.23
C THR A 170 9.37 -14.03 -1.84
N LEU A 171 8.67 -12.92 -1.64
CA LEU A 171 7.97 -12.59 -0.41
C LEU A 171 6.45 -12.70 -0.61
N PRO A 172 5.68 -13.06 0.44
CA PRO A 172 4.22 -12.98 0.40
C PRO A 172 3.78 -11.58 -0.03
N SER A 173 3.00 -11.50 -1.10
CA SER A 173 2.63 -10.22 -1.73
C SER A 173 1.13 -10.17 -2.02
N ASP A 174 0.56 -8.99 -1.82
CA ASP A 174 -0.83 -8.65 -2.13
C ASP A 174 -0.90 -7.58 -3.21
N ILE A 175 -2.07 -7.39 -3.84
CA ILE A 175 -2.31 -6.30 -4.78
C ILE A 175 -2.36 -4.96 -4.02
N GLY A 176 -1.51 -4.02 -4.41
CA GLY A 176 -1.32 -2.70 -3.80
C GLY A 176 -2.32 -1.63 -4.23
N GLY A 177 -3.52 -2.02 -4.67
CA GLY A 177 -4.61 -1.12 -5.06
C GLY A 177 -4.81 -0.93 -6.57
N LEU A 178 -3.78 -1.15 -7.40
CA LEU A 178 -3.86 -1.23 -8.86
C LEU A 178 -3.28 -2.56 -9.35
N PRO A 179 -3.66 -3.06 -10.55
CA PRO A 179 -3.20 -4.36 -11.05
C PRO A 179 -1.68 -4.50 -11.24
N ASP A 180 -0.96 -3.39 -11.34
CA ASP A 180 0.50 -3.33 -11.45
C ASP A 180 1.19 -2.92 -10.13
N LEU A 181 0.42 -2.62 -9.06
CA LEU A 181 0.96 -2.35 -7.74
C LEU A 181 0.93 -3.61 -6.89
N PHE A 182 2.04 -3.89 -6.21
CA PHE A 182 2.21 -5.01 -5.30
C PHE A 182 2.61 -4.48 -3.94
N SER A 183 2.18 -5.13 -2.88
CA SER A 183 2.53 -4.77 -1.51
C SER A 183 2.99 -5.98 -0.72
N THR A 184 3.94 -5.77 0.20
CA THR A 184 4.43 -6.80 1.13
C THR A 184 4.84 -6.16 2.46
N ASN A 185 4.96 -6.96 3.50
CA ASN A 185 5.55 -6.54 4.77
C ASN A 185 7.02 -7.00 4.82
N MET A 186 7.94 -6.05 4.88
CA MET A 186 9.38 -6.32 4.97
C MET A 186 9.77 -6.78 6.37
N THR A 187 10.66 -7.77 6.43
CA THR A 187 11.31 -8.21 7.68
C THR A 187 12.76 -7.73 7.78
N SER A 188 13.35 -7.27 6.67
CA SER A 188 14.68 -6.67 6.62
C SER A 188 14.73 -5.60 5.51
N PHE A 189 15.78 -4.78 5.52
CA PHE A 189 16.06 -3.82 4.45
C PHE A 189 17.05 -4.41 3.43
N GLY A 190 17.09 -3.89 2.20
CA GLY A 190 17.87 -4.47 1.11
C GLY A 190 17.40 -4.04 -0.27
N ASP A 191 17.72 -4.82 -1.30
CA ASP A 191 17.19 -4.62 -2.66
C ASP A 191 15.91 -5.41 -2.85
N PHE A 192 14.89 -4.75 -3.40
CA PHE A 192 13.60 -5.34 -3.69
C PHE A 192 13.18 -5.06 -5.12
N GLY A 193 12.38 -5.94 -5.69
CA GLY A 193 11.80 -5.76 -7.02
C GLY A 193 10.59 -6.66 -7.21
N VAL A 194 9.76 -6.35 -8.21
CA VAL A 194 8.68 -7.25 -8.62
C VAL A 194 9.25 -8.28 -9.58
N VAL A 195 8.99 -9.56 -9.32
CA VAL A 195 9.35 -10.66 -10.21
C VAL A 195 8.09 -11.30 -10.77
N ASP A 196 8.12 -11.57 -12.08
CA ASP A 196 7.07 -12.32 -12.76
C ASP A 196 7.49 -13.77 -12.85
N ALA A 197 6.68 -14.70 -12.32
CA ALA A 197 6.91 -16.11 -12.59
C ALA A 197 6.75 -16.40 -14.09
N ALA A 198 7.63 -17.22 -14.66
CA ALA A 198 7.40 -17.75 -16.01
C ALA A 198 6.12 -18.61 -16.00
N PRO A 199 5.31 -18.61 -17.08
CA PRO A 199 4.25 -19.58 -17.21
C PRO A 199 4.87 -20.97 -17.05
N ALA A 200 4.34 -21.79 -16.13
CA ALA A 200 4.72 -23.19 -16.08
C ALA A 200 4.53 -23.75 -17.49
N ALA A 201 5.60 -24.25 -18.12
CA ALA A 201 5.47 -24.94 -19.38
C ALA A 201 4.40 -26.02 -19.17
N SER A 202 3.27 -25.89 -19.87
CA SER A 202 2.20 -26.87 -19.78
C SER A 202 2.80 -28.23 -20.07
N ALA A 203 3.00 -29.04 -19.03
CA ALA A 203 3.21 -30.46 -19.22
C ALA A 203 1.97 -30.92 -19.98
N SER A 204 2.17 -31.36 -21.22
CA SER A 204 1.14 -31.94 -22.06
C SER A 204 0.68 -33.25 -21.41
N ALA A 205 -0.17 -33.14 -20.40
CA ALA A 205 -0.93 -34.26 -19.88
C ALA A 205 -2.11 -34.46 -20.83
N GLY A 206 -1.91 -35.32 -21.83
CA GLY A 206 -3.02 -35.97 -22.50
C GLY A 206 -3.82 -36.74 -21.44
N ALA A 207 -4.96 -36.20 -21.05
CA ALA A 207 -5.97 -36.91 -20.29
C ALA A 207 -7.35 -36.37 -20.68
N THR A 208 -8.03 -37.16 -21.50
CA THR A 208 -9.47 -37.06 -21.78
C THR A 208 -10.25 -37.16 -20.46
N ALA A 209 -11.03 -36.14 -20.11
CA ALA A 209 -12.14 -36.24 -19.16
C ALA A 209 -13.25 -35.25 -19.52
N ALA A 210 -14.48 -35.76 -19.51
CA ALA A 210 -15.73 -35.19 -20.01
C ALA A 210 -16.27 -33.97 -19.21
N PRO A 211 -17.19 -33.16 -19.79
CA PRO A 211 -17.82 -32.07 -19.06
C PRO A 211 -18.87 -32.63 -18.09
N SER A 212 -18.73 -32.33 -16.80
CA SER A 212 -19.79 -32.54 -15.81
C SER A 212 -20.13 -31.19 -15.18
N SER A 213 -21.27 -30.66 -15.58
CA SER A 213 -21.84 -29.41 -15.06
C SER A 213 -22.44 -29.68 -13.68
N ALA A 214 -21.98 -28.96 -12.65
CA ALA A 214 -22.69 -28.84 -11.38
C ALA A 214 -22.86 -27.35 -11.05
N PRO A 215 -24.05 -26.91 -10.59
CA PRO A 215 -24.32 -25.52 -10.27
C PRO A 215 -23.69 -25.14 -8.92
N SER A 216 -23.04 -23.98 -8.85
CA SER A 216 -22.60 -23.39 -7.58
C SER A 216 -23.80 -22.74 -6.87
N THR A 217 -24.32 -23.44 -5.86
CA THR A 217 -25.11 -22.86 -4.78
C THR A 217 -24.28 -21.83 -4.02
N GLY A 218 -24.88 -20.67 -3.78
CA GLY A 218 -24.29 -19.58 -3.02
C GLY A 218 -24.13 -19.85 -1.53
N GLY A 219 -23.32 -18.97 -0.93
CA GLY A 219 -22.97 -18.87 0.48
C GLY A 219 -21.47 -18.61 0.57
N GLU A 220 -20.93 -17.64 1.31
CA GLU A 220 -21.49 -16.63 2.20
C GLU A 220 -20.37 -15.60 2.42
N SER A 221 -20.77 -14.38 2.80
CA SER A 221 -20.00 -13.22 3.22
C SER A 221 -18.58 -13.42 3.80
N GLN A 222 -17.61 -12.61 3.34
CA GLN A 222 -16.51 -12.13 4.19
C GLN A 222 -16.54 -10.59 4.32
N PRO A 223 -16.24 -10.02 5.52
CA PRO A 223 -16.52 -8.62 5.84
C PRO A 223 -15.47 -7.64 5.28
N PRO A 224 -15.80 -6.33 5.15
CA PRO A 224 -15.04 -5.37 4.37
C PRO A 224 -13.90 -4.75 5.19
N TRP A 225 -12.66 -5.21 4.99
CA TRP A 225 -11.45 -4.46 5.36
C TRP A 225 -11.06 -3.41 4.29
N ILE A 226 -11.81 -3.35 3.19
CA ILE A 226 -11.60 -2.45 2.04
C ILE A 226 -11.77 -0.96 2.39
N LEU A 227 -12.29 -0.61 3.58
CA LEU A 227 -12.55 0.80 3.93
C LEU A 227 -11.35 1.56 4.57
N ILE A 228 -10.27 0.90 5.00
CA ILE A 228 -9.21 1.58 5.77
C ILE A 228 -8.15 2.26 4.89
N ILE A 229 -7.92 1.79 3.66
CA ILE A 229 -6.81 2.32 2.83
C ILE A 229 -7.19 3.66 2.15
N LEU A 230 -8.47 3.91 1.87
CA LEU A 230 -8.92 5.17 1.27
C LEU A 230 -9.03 6.34 2.27
N ILE A 231 -9.14 6.07 3.58
CA ILE A 231 -9.24 7.12 4.60
C ILE A 231 -7.87 7.75 4.91
N ALA A 232 -6.77 6.99 4.75
CA ALA A 232 -5.42 7.50 4.98
C ALA A 232 -5.01 8.57 3.94
N VAL A 233 -5.44 8.42 2.69
CA VAL A 233 -5.12 9.39 1.62
C VAL A 233 -5.93 10.68 1.78
N ALA A 234 -7.17 10.62 2.27
CA ALA A 234 -7.98 11.82 2.53
C ALA A 234 -7.52 12.58 3.79
N ALA A 235 -7.08 11.88 4.85
CA ALA A 235 -6.63 12.53 6.08
C ALA A 235 -5.29 13.28 5.93
N ALA A 236 -4.37 12.78 5.09
CA ALA A 236 -3.10 13.45 4.83
C ALA A 236 -3.26 14.77 4.05
N VAL A 237 -4.22 14.83 3.12
CA VAL A 237 -4.49 16.06 2.35
C VAL A 237 -5.22 17.12 3.21
N VAL A 238 -6.13 16.70 4.10
CA VAL A 238 -6.82 17.63 5.02
C VAL A 238 -5.89 18.13 6.13
N GLY A 239 -4.99 17.28 6.65
CA GLY A 239 -4.01 17.66 7.66
C GLY A 239 -2.99 18.69 7.17
N TRP A 240 -2.55 18.59 5.92
CA TRP A 240 -1.63 19.56 5.30
C TRP A 240 -2.31 20.92 5.06
N VAL A 241 -3.58 20.92 4.62
CA VAL A 241 -4.34 22.16 4.37
C VAL A 241 -4.76 22.89 5.66
N TRP A 242 -4.89 22.19 6.80
CA TRP A 242 -5.21 22.82 8.10
C TRP A 242 -3.97 23.19 8.94
N GLY A 243 -2.83 22.55 8.73
CA GLY A 243 -1.57 22.87 9.44
C GLY A 243 -1.07 24.29 9.15
N ASP A 244 -1.11 24.70 7.88
CA ASP A 244 -0.65 26.04 7.46
C ASP A 244 -1.56 27.17 7.95
N ALA A 245 -2.86 26.89 8.18
CA ALA A 245 -3.81 27.88 8.68
C ALA A 245 -3.64 28.20 10.17
N TRP A 246 -3.12 27.25 10.97
CA TRP A 246 -2.95 27.40 12.42
C TRP A 246 -1.68 28.17 12.79
N ASP A 247 -0.60 28.02 12.02
CA ASP A 247 0.68 28.69 12.28
C ASP A 247 0.67 30.18 11.94
N SER A 248 -0.22 30.60 11.03
CA SER A 248 -0.44 32.02 10.69
C SER A 248 -1.12 32.81 11.81
N GLN A 249 -1.91 32.15 12.67
CA GLN A 249 -2.64 32.79 13.80
C GLN A 249 -1.78 32.98 15.05
N ARG A 250 -0.63 32.29 15.18
CA ARG A 250 0.26 32.41 16.36
C ARG A 250 1.41 33.43 16.19
N ARG A 251 1.55 34.04 15.01
CA ARG A 251 2.57 35.07 14.73
C ARG A 251 1.98 36.47 14.59
N LYS A 252 0.99 36.82 15.43
CA LYS A 252 0.52 38.19 15.63
C LYS A 252 0.26 38.45 17.11
#